data_AF-A0A2C7A4A7-F1
#
_entry.id   AF-A0A2C7A4A7-F1
#
_cell.length_a   1.000
_cell.length_b   1.000
_cell.length_c   1.000
_cell.angle_alpha   90.00
_cell.angle_beta   90.00
_cell.angle_gamma   90.00
#
_symmetry.space_group_name_H-M   'P 1'
#
loop_
_entity.id
_entity.type
_entity.pdbx_description
1 polymer ?
#
loop_
_entity_poly.entity_id
_entity_poly.type
_entity_poly.pdbx_seq_one_letter_code
_entity_poly.pdbx_strand_id
1 'polypeptide(L)'
;MLLRLSWLLALLLAALPARGAELRLLPPGLAYCDELAARFSRLPGARQDAARGLAAEGGRLCEAGHARAGVARLRRALRAAQGAPRLARSAHP
;
A
#
# COMPACT_ATOMS: atom_id res chain seq x y z
N MET A 1 7.25 -47.49 -7.30
CA MET A 1 8.04 -46.31 -7.71
C MET A 1 7.27 -44.99 -7.58
N LEU A 2 5.97 -44.94 -7.91
CA LEU A 2 5.16 -43.70 -7.89
C LEU A 2 5.04 -43.02 -6.50
N LEU A 3 4.96 -43.78 -5.41
CA LEU A 3 4.91 -43.22 -4.04
C LEU A 3 6.18 -42.46 -3.64
N ARG A 4 7.36 -42.92 -4.07
CA ARG A 4 8.63 -42.24 -3.78
C ARG A 4 8.76 -40.93 -4.55
N LEU A 5 8.25 -40.90 -5.78
CA LEU A 5 8.22 -39.68 -6.62
C LEU A 5 7.30 -38.61 -6.03
N SER A 6 6.12 -39.01 -5.54
CA SER A 6 5.17 -38.11 -4.87
C SER A 6 5.77 -37.46 -3.61
N TRP A 7 6.53 -38.24 -2.84
CA TRP A 7 7.15 -37.75 -1.61
C TRP A 7 8.30 -36.78 -1.88
N LEU A 8 9.11 -37.05 -2.90
CA LEU A 8 10.15 -36.12 -3.35
C LEU A 8 9.55 -34.81 -3.87
N LEU A 9 8.42 -34.86 -4.59
CA LEU A 9 7.74 -33.67 -5.08
C LEU A 9 7.16 -32.81 -3.93
N ALA A 10 6.58 -33.45 -2.91
CA ALA A 10 6.08 -32.76 -1.73
C ALA A 10 7.20 -32.07 -0.93
N LEU A 11 8.35 -32.73 -0.77
CA LEU A 11 9.53 -32.13 -0.15
C LEU A 11 10.08 -30.95 -0.94
N LEU A 12 10.09 -31.05 -2.28
CA LEU A 12 10.50 -29.93 -3.14
C LEU A 12 9.58 -28.73 -2.98
N LEU A 13 8.26 -28.96 -2.93
CA LEU A 13 7.25 -27.90 -2.78
C LEU A 13 7.33 -27.19 -1.43
N ALA A 14 7.63 -27.93 -0.35
CA ALA A 14 7.78 -27.37 1.00
C ALA A 14 9.05 -26.52 1.16
N ALA A 15 10.05 -26.72 0.31
CA ALA A 15 11.29 -25.94 0.31
C ALA A 15 11.19 -24.63 -0.49
N LEU A 16 10.06 -24.34 -1.16
CA LEU A 16 9.90 -23.05 -1.83
C LEU A 16 9.87 -21.94 -0.77
N PRO A 17 10.82 -20.99 -0.80
CA PRO A 17 10.77 -19.85 0.11
C PRO A 17 9.46 -19.11 -0.14
N ALA A 18 8.71 -18.86 0.95
CA ALA A 18 7.52 -18.04 0.90
C ALA A 18 7.91 -16.62 0.44
N ARG A 19 7.67 -16.32 -0.83
CA ARG A 19 7.96 -15.03 -1.51
C ARG A 19 7.27 -13.80 -0.89
N GLY A 20 6.64 -13.92 0.28
CA GLY A 20 5.87 -12.87 0.95
C GLY A 20 6.67 -11.96 1.90
N ALA A 21 7.88 -12.36 2.32
CA ALA A 21 8.64 -11.62 3.35
C ALA A 21 9.60 -10.54 2.77
N GLU A 22 9.92 -10.61 1.47
CA GLU A 22 11.00 -9.84 0.84
C GLU A 22 10.60 -8.42 0.39
N LEU A 23 9.34 -8.02 0.59
CA LEU A 23 8.83 -6.70 0.19
C LEU A 23 9.19 -5.56 1.15
N ARG A 24 9.84 -5.82 2.29
CA ARG A 24 10.23 -4.78 3.24
C ARG A 24 11.61 -4.16 2.97
N LEU A 25 12.46 -4.83 2.19
CA LEU A 25 13.83 -4.40 1.93
C LEU A 25 14.00 -3.58 0.64
N LEU A 26 13.09 -3.72 -0.32
CA LEU A 26 13.15 -2.91 -1.53
C LEU A 26 12.61 -1.50 -1.24
N PRO A 27 13.39 -0.43 -1.50
CA PRO A 27 12.88 0.92 -1.37
C PRO A 27 11.61 1.01 -2.22
N PRO A 28 10.51 1.56 -1.68
CA PRO A 28 9.29 1.68 -2.44
C PRO A 28 9.59 2.51 -3.69
N GLY A 29 9.37 1.93 -4.87
CA GLY A 29 9.58 2.59 -6.15
C GLY A 29 8.41 3.50 -6.52
N LEU A 30 8.55 4.20 -7.64
CA LEU A 30 7.50 5.05 -8.22
C LEU A 30 6.16 4.33 -8.38
N ALA A 31 6.19 3.06 -8.80
CA ALA A 31 4.99 2.24 -8.90
C ALA A 31 4.19 2.13 -7.60
N TYR A 32 4.87 2.14 -6.43
CA TYR A 32 4.18 2.12 -5.14
C TYR A 32 3.59 3.48 -4.79
N CYS A 33 4.22 4.58 -5.22
CA CYS A 33 3.63 5.91 -5.10
C CYS A 33 2.35 6.01 -5.94
N ASP A 34 2.37 5.53 -7.19
CA ASP A 34 1.22 5.52 -8.09
C ASP A 34 0.06 4.72 -7.50
N GLU A 35 0.36 3.55 -6.94
CA GLU A 35 -0.63 2.73 -6.26
C GLU A 35 -1.27 3.47 -5.08
N LEU A 36 -0.48 4.14 -4.23
CA LEU A 36 -1.00 4.90 -3.10
C LEU A 36 -1.82 6.11 -3.55
N ALA A 37 -1.39 6.82 -4.59
CA ALA A 37 -2.13 7.94 -5.16
C ALA A 37 -3.46 7.49 -5.77
N ALA A 38 -3.48 6.38 -6.50
CA ALA A 38 -4.69 5.78 -7.05
C ALA A 38 -5.64 5.28 -5.97
N ARG A 39 -5.13 4.71 -4.87
CA ARG A 39 -5.96 4.35 -3.71
C ARG A 39 -6.54 5.59 -3.03
N PHE A 40 -5.76 6.66 -2.91
CA PHE A 40 -6.20 7.91 -2.31
C PHE A 40 -7.35 8.53 -3.11
N SER A 41 -7.24 8.63 -4.43
CA SER A 41 -8.27 9.27 -5.27
C SER A 41 -9.63 8.58 -5.22
N ARG A 42 -9.68 7.29 -4.84
CA ARG A 42 -10.92 6.52 -4.64
C ARG A 42 -11.59 6.75 -3.29
N LEU A 43 -10.94 7.42 -2.33
CA LEU A 43 -11.52 7.67 -1.01
C LEU A 43 -12.43 8.91 -1.04
N PRO A 44 -13.61 8.87 -0.39
CA PRO A 44 -14.48 10.04 -0.30
C PRO A 44 -13.82 11.21 0.44
N GLY A 45 -13.00 10.92 1.46
CA GLY A 45 -12.20 11.92 2.18
C GLY A 45 -11.05 12.53 1.35
N ALA A 46 -10.80 12.05 0.13
CA ALA A 46 -9.83 12.66 -0.78
C ALA A 46 -10.22 14.06 -1.25
N ARG A 47 -11.47 14.49 -1.02
CA ARG A 47 -11.92 15.87 -1.28
C ARG A 47 -11.53 16.85 -0.18
N GLN A 48 -11.02 16.38 0.95
CA GLN A 48 -10.67 17.24 2.09
C GLN A 48 -9.32 17.91 1.86
N ASP A 49 -9.24 19.21 2.08
CA ASP A 49 -8.04 20.00 1.78
C ASP A 49 -6.79 19.48 2.48
N ALA A 50 -6.91 19.11 3.77
CA ALA A 50 -5.80 18.55 4.52
C ALA A 50 -5.26 17.23 3.91
N ALA A 51 -6.16 16.36 3.46
CA ALA A 51 -5.79 15.09 2.85
C ALA A 51 -5.22 15.30 1.44
N ARG A 52 -5.80 16.22 0.66
CA ARG A 52 -5.32 16.62 -0.69
C ARG A 52 -3.92 17.21 -0.65
N GLY A 53 -3.66 18.13 0.28
CA GLY A 53 -2.35 18.75 0.44
C GLY A 53 -1.24 17.72 0.69
N LEU A 54 -1.51 16.77 1.58
CA LEU A 54 -0.58 15.67 1.87
C LEU A 54 -0.36 14.75 0.65
N ALA A 55 -1.41 14.47 -0.12
CA ALA A 55 -1.30 13.64 -1.32
C ALA A 55 -0.48 14.34 -2.42
N ALA A 56 -0.73 15.64 -2.66
CA ALA A 56 0.00 16.42 -3.64
C ALA A 56 1.49 16.58 -3.27
N GLU A 57 1.79 16.87 -2.00
CA GLU A 57 3.17 16.90 -1.49
C GLU A 57 3.85 15.54 -1.66
N GLY A 58 3.14 14.45 -1.35
CA GLY A 58 3.62 13.08 -1.53
C GLY A 58 3.94 12.73 -2.98
N GLY A 59 3.07 13.14 -3.92
CA GLY A 59 3.27 12.95 -5.36
C GLY A 59 4.54 13.65 -5.86
N ARG A 60 4.69 14.95 -5.54
CA ARG A 60 5.90 15.72 -5.92
C ARG A 60 7.19 15.11 -5.38
N LEU A 61 7.16 14.61 -4.15
CA LEU A 61 8.32 13.93 -3.56
C LEU A 61 8.67 12.64 -4.31
N CYS A 62 7.66 11.88 -4.73
CA CYS A 62 7.89 10.68 -5.54
C CYS A 62 8.49 11.04 -6.90
N GLU A 63 7.91 12.01 -7.61
CA GLU A 63 8.40 12.51 -8.91
C GLU A 63 9.85 13.03 -8.83
N ALA A 64 10.21 13.68 -7.73
CA ALA A 64 11.58 14.14 -7.45
C ALA A 64 12.56 13.01 -7.05
N GLY A 65 12.15 11.74 -7.05
CA GLY A 65 12.97 10.59 -6.67
C GLY A 65 13.05 10.34 -5.16
N HIS A 66 12.38 11.14 -4.33
CA HIS A 66 12.29 10.95 -2.88
C HIS A 66 11.17 9.98 -2.49
N ALA A 67 11.16 8.80 -3.11
CA ALA A 67 10.06 7.85 -3.01
C ALA A 67 9.72 7.44 -1.56
N ARG A 68 10.72 7.25 -0.68
CA ARG A 68 10.46 6.94 0.75
C ARG A 68 9.67 8.05 1.46
N ALA A 69 10.05 9.31 1.24
CA ALA A 69 9.38 10.46 1.84
C ALA A 69 7.98 10.65 1.23
N GLY A 70 7.86 10.54 -0.09
CA GLY A 70 6.60 10.63 -0.80
C GLY A 70 5.59 9.57 -0.34
N VAL A 71 6.02 8.32 -0.20
CA VAL A 71 5.21 7.22 0.35
C VAL A 71 4.77 7.48 1.77
N ALA A 72 5.65 7.98 2.64
CA ALA A 72 5.28 8.33 4.00
C ALA A 72 4.18 9.42 4.03
N ARG A 73 4.25 10.40 3.12
CA ARG A 73 3.25 11.46 2.96
C ARG A 73 1.93 10.95 2.40
N LEU A 74 1.97 10.15 1.33
CA LEU A 74 0.79 9.50 0.75
C LEU A 74 0.06 8.61 1.75
N ARG A 75 0.79 7.87 2.60
CA ARG A 75 0.18 7.08 3.68
C ARG A 75 -0.50 7.95 4.74
N ARG A 76 0.01 9.16 5.02
CA ARG A 76 -0.66 10.14 5.89
C ARG A 76 -1.93 10.67 5.22
N ALA A 77 -1.88 10.99 3.92
CA ALA A 77 -3.04 11.43 3.15
C ALA A 77 -4.16 10.37 3.17
N LEU A 78 -3.81 9.09 2.96
CA LEU A 78 -4.75 7.98 3.06
C LEU A 78 -5.40 7.88 4.44
N ARG A 79 -4.62 7.99 5.52
CA ARG A 79 -5.17 7.99 6.89
C ARG A 79 -6.10 9.17 7.14
N ALA A 80 -5.74 10.37 6.68
CA ALA A 80 -6.59 11.55 6.81
C ALA A 80 -7.91 11.38 6.05
N ALA A 81 -7.86 10.87 4.81
CA ALA A 81 -9.05 10.61 4.00
C ALA A 81 -9.92 9.45 4.53
N GLN A 82 -9.35 8.50 5.27
CA GLN A 82 -10.09 7.41 5.93
C GLN A 82 -10.68 7.83 7.29
N GLY A 83 -9.97 8.70 8.02
CA GLY A 83 -10.34 9.19 9.35
C GLY A 83 -11.52 10.17 9.36
N ALA A 84 -11.92 10.65 8.19
CA ALA A 84 -12.97 11.64 8.07
C ALA A 84 -14.14 11.12 7.20
N PRO A 85 -15.32 10.88 7.76
CA PRO A 85 -15.57 10.20 9.03
C PRO A 85 -16.51 8.98 8.81
N ARG A 86 -16.22 7.87 9.52
CA ARG A 86 -17.30 6.97 9.99
C ARG A 86 -18.22 7.67 11.01
N LEU A 87 -17.79 8.81 11.59
CA LEU A 87 -18.57 9.69 12.47
C LEU A 87 -19.76 10.39 11.79
N ALA A 88 -19.80 10.48 10.46
CA ALA A 88 -20.98 11.00 9.75
C ALA A 88 -22.11 9.95 9.65
N ARG A 89 -21.84 8.68 9.98
CA ARG A 89 -22.80 7.57 9.87
C ARG A 89 -23.38 7.13 11.21
N SER A 90 -22.90 7.67 12.33
CA SER A 90 -23.39 7.40 13.70
C SER A 90 -24.32 8.50 14.24
N ALA A 91 -24.70 9.47 13.41
CA ALA A 91 -25.66 10.54 13.75
C ALA A 91 -26.94 10.37 12.92
N HIS A 92 -27.63 9.23 13.07
CA HIS A 92 -29.01 9.09 12.65
C HIS A 92 -29.84 8.58 13.84
N PRO A 93 -30.87 9.34 14.27
CA PRO A 93 -31.68 9.05 15.46
C PRO A 93 -32.59 7.83 15.27
#